data_AF-A0A6L6QFU3-F1
#
_entry.id   AF-A0A6L6QFU3-F1
#
_cell.length_a   1.000
_cell.length_b   1.000
_cell.length_c   1.000
_cell.angle_alpha   90.00
_cell.angle_beta   90.00
_cell.angle_gamma   90.00
#
_symmetry.space_group_name_H-M   'P 1'
#
loop_
_entity.id
_entity.type
_entity.pdbx_description
1 polymer ?
#
loop_
_entity_poly.entity_id
_entity_poly.type
_entity_poly.pdbx_seq_one_letter_code
_entity_poly.pdbx_strand_id
1 'polypeptide(L)'
;MEKFESLEALERFEFRWKIVFTCFGLVLAGALLDYMLRTPRGQEAVWCYSAGALGFIGALLSAYRLRDGARIDGVLDSLDLLGEDLSLGDLSD
;
A
#
# COMPACT_ATOMS: atom_id res chain seq x y z
N MET A 1 11.67 20.63 -2.00
CA MET A 1 11.91 20.22 -3.40
C MET A 1 13.33 19.69 -3.46
N GLU A 2 13.52 18.36 -3.50
CA GLU A 2 14.86 17.78 -3.66
C GLU A 2 15.43 18.27 -5.00
N LYS A 3 16.60 18.91 -4.98
CA LYS A 3 17.34 19.31 -6.18
C LYS A 3 18.36 18.21 -6.46
N PHE A 4 18.27 17.60 -7.63
CA PHE A 4 19.25 16.61 -8.08
C PHE A 4 20.34 17.32 -8.87
N GLU A 5 21.60 17.09 -8.50
CA GLU A 5 22.76 17.72 -9.15
C GLU A 5 23.19 17.00 -10.44
N SER A 6 22.69 15.77 -10.68
CA SER A 6 22.99 14.99 -11.88
C SER A 6 21.86 14.01 -12.25
N LEU A 7 21.84 13.57 -13.52
CA LEU A 7 20.93 12.53 -14.00
C LEU A 7 21.13 11.20 -13.25
N GLU A 8 22.37 10.82 -12.95
CA GLU A 8 22.68 9.61 -12.17
C GLU A 8 22.15 9.67 -10.73
N ALA A 9 22.06 10.88 -10.13
CA ALA A 9 21.48 11.06 -8.82
C ALA A 9 19.95 10.87 -8.85
N LEU A 10 19.32 11.34 -9.93
CA LEU A 10 17.89 11.13 -10.18
C LEU A 10 17.58 9.65 -10.41
N GLU A 11 18.35 8.96 -11.25
CA GLU A 11 18.14 7.53 -11.54
C GLU A 11 18.28 6.66 -10.28
N ARG A 12 19.31 6.91 -9.45
CA ARG A 12 19.47 6.19 -8.17
C ARG A 12 18.35 6.48 -7.20
N PHE A 13 17.87 7.73 -7.16
CA PHE A 13 16.73 8.10 -6.34
C PHE A 13 15.47 7.35 -6.78
N GLU A 14 15.17 7.37 -8.08
CA GLU A 14 14.02 6.65 -8.64
C GLU A 14 14.11 5.15 -8.39
N PHE A 15 15.27 4.54 -8.65
CA PHE A 15 15.46 3.11 -8.44
C PHE A 15 15.23 2.71 -6.99
N ARG A 16 15.79 3.48 -6.05
CA ARG A 16 15.62 3.24 -4.61
C ARG A 16 14.14 3.33 -4.22
N TRP A 17 13.43 4.37 -4.64
CA TRP A 17 12.03 4.54 -4.28
C TRP A 17 11.10 3.56 -5.00
N LYS A 18 11.44 3.11 -6.21
CA LYS A 18 10.75 2.01 -6.90
C LYS A 18 10.87 0.70 -6.12
N ILE A 19 12.06 0.39 -5.57
CA ILE A 19 12.24 -0.78 -4.69
C ILE A 19 11.39 -0.65 -3.43
N VAL A 20 11.45 0.51 -2.76
CA VAL A 20 10.67 0.77 -1.54
C VAL A 20 9.18 0.58 -1.82
N PHE A 21 8.68 1.17 -2.92
CA PHE A 21 7.29 1.01 -3.36
C PHE A 21 6.93 -0.47 -3.55
N THR A 22 7.76 -1.23 -4.28
CA THR A 22 7.49 -2.65 -4.53
C THR A 22 7.44 -3.45 -3.23
N CYS A 23 8.38 -3.25 -2.31
CA CYS A 23 8.39 -3.96 -1.02
C CYS A 23 7.11 -3.71 -0.22
N PHE A 24 6.71 -2.45 -0.08
CA PHE A 24 5.49 -2.09 0.66
C PHE A 24 4.21 -2.51 -0.08
N GLY A 25 4.19 -2.43 -1.41
CA GLY A 25 3.10 -2.92 -2.24
C GLY A 25 2.89 -4.43 -2.11
N LEU A 26 3.97 -5.22 -2.01
CA LEU A 26 3.88 -6.66 -1.76
C LEU A 26 3.32 -6.97 -0.36
N VAL A 27 3.72 -6.21 0.66
CA VAL A 27 3.17 -6.35 2.01
C VAL A 27 1.67 -6.03 2.03
N LEU A 28 1.27 -4.94 1.37
CA LEU A 28 -0.13 -4.55 1.22
C LEU A 28 -0.94 -5.63 0.50
N ALA A 29 -0.46 -6.10 -0.66
CA ALA A 29 -1.11 -7.17 -1.42
C ALA A 29 -1.24 -8.46 -0.60
N GLY A 30 -0.21 -8.83 0.15
CA GLY A 30 -0.24 -9.99 1.04
C GLY A 30 -1.28 -9.86 2.15
N ALA A 31 -1.36 -8.68 2.78
CA ALA A 31 -2.36 -8.40 3.82
C ALA A 31 -3.80 -8.42 3.25
N LEU A 32 -4.02 -7.86 2.05
CA LEU A 32 -5.31 -7.91 1.36
C LEU A 32 -5.71 -9.34 1.00
N LEU A 33 -4.77 -10.15 0.50
CA LEU A 33 -5.02 -11.56 0.20
C LEU A 33 -5.38 -12.37 1.45
N ASP A 34 -4.67 -12.16 2.55
CA ASP A 34 -4.97 -12.85 3.81
C ASP A 34 -6.34 -12.43 4.37
N TYR A 35 -6.66 -11.14 4.28
CA TYR A 35 -7.98 -10.60 4.62
C TYR A 35 -9.10 -11.28 3.82
N MET A 36 -8.96 -11.32 2.49
CA MET A 36 -9.95 -11.88 1.56
C MET A 36 -10.13 -13.41 1.71
N LEU A 37 -9.06 -14.14 2.01
CA LEU A 37 -9.09 -15.61 2.04
C LEU A 37 -9.48 -16.20 3.41
N ARG A 38 -9.11 -15.53 4.51
CA ARG A 38 -9.22 -16.11 5.86
C ARG A 38 -10.08 -15.32 6.82
N THR A 39 -10.50 -14.09 6.48
CA THR A 39 -11.22 -13.18 7.37
C THR A 39 -10.62 -13.21 8.79
N PRO A 40 -9.40 -12.69 8.98
CA PRO A 40 -8.60 -12.93 10.17
C PRO A 40 -9.34 -12.51 11.45
N ARG A 41 -9.23 -13.31 12.51
CA ARG A 41 -9.93 -13.09 13.80
C ARG A 41 -8.95 -12.92 14.95
N GLY A 42 -9.35 -12.13 15.95
CA GLY A 42 -8.57 -11.95 17.18
C GLY A 42 -7.19 -11.32 16.93
N GLN A 43 -6.13 -11.95 17.43
CA GLN A 43 -4.78 -11.40 17.37
C GLN A 43 -4.21 -11.38 15.94
N GLU A 44 -4.59 -12.32 15.09
CA GLU A 44 -4.16 -12.38 13.68
C GLU A 44 -4.70 -11.18 12.89
N ALA A 45 -5.92 -10.73 13.21
CA ALA A 45 -6.53 -9.55 12.61
C ALA A 45 -5.70 -8.29 12.89
N VAL A 46 -5.25 -8.12 14.13
CA VAL A 46 -4.43 -6.97 14.54
C VAL A 46 -3.13 -6.93 13.73
N TRP A 47 -2.47 -8.08 13.55
CA TRP A 47 -1.24 -8.18 12.75
C TRP A 47 -1.49 -7.92 11.27
N CYS A 48 -2.53 -8.53 10.69
CA CYS A 48 -2.92 -8.34 9.30
C CYS A 48 -3.23 -6.86 8.99
N TYR A 49 -4.07 -6.22 9.81
CA TYR A 49 -4.41 -4.81 9.64
C TYR A 49 -3.20 -3.88 9.85
N SER A 50 -2.36 -4.16 10.83
CA SER A 50 -1.15 -3.37 11.07
C SER A 50 -0.16 -3.48 9.90
N ALA A 51 0.04 -4.70 9.38
CA ALA A 51 0.90 -4.94 8.22
C ALA A 51 0.32 -4.27 6.96
N GLY A 52 -1.00 -4.40 6.74
CA GLY A 52 -1.70 -3.72 5.65
C GLY A 52 -1.57 -2.20 5.72
N ALA A 53 -1.78 -1.60 6.90
CA ALA A 53 -1.63 -0.16 7.10
C ALA A 53 -0.20 0.32 6.84
N LEU A 54 0.81 -0.42 7.31
CA LEU A 54 2.22 -0.10 7.03
C LEU A 54 2.56 -0.25 5.54
N GLY A 55 2.06 -1.30 4.90
CA GLY A 55 2.13 -1.52 3.45
C GLY A 55 1.54 -0.34 2.68
N PHE A 56 0.32 0.06 3.02
CA PHE A 56 -0.38 1.18 2.42
C PHE A 56 0.38 2.49 2.55
N ILE A 57 0.75 2.88 3.79
CA ILE A 57 1.45 4.14 4.04
C ILE A 57 2.80 4.16 3.32
N GLY A 58 3.57 3.07 3.35
CA GLY A 58 4.88 2.99 2.70
C GLY A 58 4.79 3.04 1.18
N ALA A 59 3.81 2.34 0.58
CA ALA A 59 3.56 2.38 -0.86
C ALA A 59 3.09 3.77 -1.29
N LEU A 60 2.18 4.40 -0.55
CA LEU A 60 1.68 5.73 -0.86
C LEU A 60 2.77 6.81 -0.74
N LEU A 61 3.56 6.78 0.35
CA LEU A 61 4.67 7.71 0.55
C LEU A 61 5.71 7.61 -0.58
N SER A 62 6.05 6.39 -0.98
CA SER A 62 7.01 6.17 -2.05
C SER A 62 6.47 6.56 -3.43
N ALA A 63 5.18 6.34 -3.70
CA ALA A 63 4.53 6.83 -4.90
C ALA A 63 4.53 8.37 -4.98
N TYR A 64 4.25 9.06 -3.87
CA TYR A 64 4.38 10.53 -3.78
C TYR A 64 5.81 11.01 -3.99
N ARG A 65 6.81 10.29 -3.45
CA ARG A 65 8.23 10.60 -3.67
C ARG A 65 8.63 10.45 -5.13
N LEU A 66 8.08 9.45 -5.82
CA LEU A 66 8.27 9.23 -7.25
C LEU A 66 7.45 10.19 -8.13
N ARG A 67 6.44 10.86 -7.56
CA ARG A 67 5.43 11.66 -8.28
C ARG A 67 4.73 10.87 -9.39
N ASP A 68 4.52 9.59 -9.14
CA ASP A 68 3.92 8.67 -10.10
C ASP A 68 2.42 8.55 -9.81
N GLY A 69 1.62 9.30 -10.56
CA GLY A 69 0.16 9.35 -10.39
C GLY A 69 -0.51 7.98 -10.50
N ALA A 70 -0.09 7.15 -11.46
CA ALA A 70 -0.65 5.82 -11.64
C ALA A 70 -0.40 4.90 -10.43
N ARG A 71 0.77 5.04 -9.77
CA ARG A 71 1.05 4.31 -8.53
C ARG A 71 0.26 4.84 -7.34
N ILE A 72 0.02 6.15 -7.28
CA ILE A 72 -0.80 6.76 -6.23
C ILE A 72 -2.23 6.22 -6.35
N ASP A 73 -2.81 6.32 -7.54
CA ASP A 73 -4.18 5.86 -7.82
C ASP A 73 -4.32 4.37 -7.51
N GLY A 74 -3.41 3.53 -7.99
CA GLY A 74 -3.47 2.08 -7.71
C GLY A 74 -3.31 1.70 -6.23
N VAL A 75 -2.64 2.53 -5.41
CA VAL A 75 -2.61 2.33 -3.96
C VAL A 75 -3.91 2.80 -3.33
N LEU A 76 -4.50 3.90 -3.78
CA LEU A 76 -5.79 4.38 -3.27
C LEU A 76 -6.95 3.43 -3.59
N ASP A 77 -6.99 2.87 -4.81
CA ASP A 77 -8.00 1.88 -5.24
C ASP A 77 -7.99 0.63 -4.34
N SER A 78 -6.86 0.34 -3.69
CA SER A 78 -6.77 -0.76 -2.71
C SER A 78 -7.62 -0.56 -1.45
N LEU A 79 -7.96 0.69 -1.12
CA LEU A 79 -8.90 1.01 -0.04
C LEU A 79 -10.35 0.79 -0.46
N ASP A 80 -10.69 1.03 -1.73
CA ASP A 80 -12.03 0.79 -2.23
C ASP A 80 -12.38 -0.71 -2.17
N LEU A 81 -11.40 -1.57 -2.47
CA LEU A 81 -11.48 -3.02 -2.26
C LEU A 81 -11.78 -3.43 -0.80
N LEU A 82 -11.38 -2.61 0.18
CA LEU A 82 -11.68 -2.83 1.60
C LEU A 82 -13.03 -2.22 2.01
N GLY A 83 -13.41 -1.10 1.40
CA GLY A 83 -14.66 -0.38 1.68
C GLY A 83 -15.91 -1.10 1.17
N GLU A 84 -15.81 -1.83 0.06
CA GLU A 84 -16.92 -2.64 -0.47
C GLU A 84 -17.33 -3.75 0.52
N ASP A 85 -16.36 -4.39 1.18
CA ASP A 85 -16.59 -5.48 2.16
C ASP A 85 -17.20 -4.98 3.49
N LEU A 86 -16.83 -3.77 3.94
CA LEU A 86 -17.42 -3.15 5.14
C LEU A 86 -18.91 -2.83 4.95
N SER A 87 -19.37 -2.54 3.73
CA SER A 87 -20.78 -2.24 3.45
C SER A 87 -21.69 -3.48 3.50
N LEU A 88 -21.13 -4.67 3.31
CA LEU A 88 -21.87 -5.95 3.36
C LEU A 88 -22.04 -6.45 4.80
N GLY A 89 -21.22 -5.99 5.75
CA GLY A 89 -21.26 -6.37 7.16
C GLY A 89 -22.30 -5.64 8.01
N ASP A 90 -22.92 -4.57 7.49
CA ASP A 90 -23.86 -3.70 8.23
C ASP A 90 -25.35 -4.08 8.00
N LEU A 91 -25.62 -5.28 7.45
CA LEU A 91 -26.97 -5.77 7.11
C LEU A 91 -27.42 -6.99 7.92
N SER A 92 -26.74 -7.34 9.01
CA SER A 92 -27.20 -8.42 9.91
C SER A 92 -27.57 -7.88 11.30
N ASP A 93 -28.77 -7.31 11.38
CA ASP A 93 -29.57 -7.21 12.61
C ASP A 93 -30.46 -8.46 12.76
#